data_AF-A0A2J7PMS6-F1
#
_entry.id   AF-A0A2J7PMS6-F1
#
_cell.length_a   1.000
_cell.length_b   1.000
_cell.length_c   1.000
_cell.angle_alpha   90.00
_cell.angle_beta   90.00
_cell.angle_gamma   90.00
#
_symmetry.space_group_name_H-M   'P 1'
#
loop_
_entity.id
_entity.type
_entity.pdbx_description
1 polymer ?
#
loop_
_entity_poly.entity_id
_entity_poly.type
_entity_poly.pdbx_seq_one_letter_code
_entity_poly.pdbx_strand_id
1 'polypeptide(L)'
;MANSMRIGVSWFVIIVTLTALKSFKTEDDAVLAEPGDGAVLTPSRGRGGGIRARIERINARRQEREQARKARKEVCYDDVGCFTVPRKISPLKKFPESPETVGTTFMLFTRQNGTIINHAATLNTDDVQIISSGEGQRSILYSNFDTQRPVKIIIHGFRGSGKDRGALFGVDAFLNMGDVNVIAVDWEKGASGPSYSQAVANTELVGRQTGLLLIDMMTLGVRPSDIHIVGFSLGAHIAACASHILLTRLQVKVGRITGLDPASPIFRSKFVVEPERKLDKNDAEFVDVIHTDGSPFWTDGFGLLQPLGHVDFFPNGGREQPGCSDGRASVVVSHFEGSLDIDIACSHVRAWRFFVESLSQRPGGCQFMAYPCHGGLPSFLQGNCYSTLQKCARENGPSAEPCGMMGINADKSRGRGALYLVTRDSSPFCGDQLRATVMVSEKTQNTRGILHMVLTHGNTSTNFRIHCEFLDVVRGGRKMLGLAAAEYGTLKPDITPTVQATLGYQSLSFQAITTTAPNTEQDDVTPISPKIYLDQVSIADAYGNSWNYCGKDTLLEDKNLTYIDEVTITLKMSSCSP
;
A
#
# COMPACT_ATOMS: atom_id res chain seq x y z
N MET A 1 -7.61 -50.30 5.33
CA MET A 1 -8.73 -50.10 4.38
C MET A 1 -9.00 -48.60 4.28
N ALA A 2 -8.40 -47.93 3.30
CA ALA A 2 -8.72 -46.55 2.93
C ALA A 2 -8.28 -46.38 1.47
N ASN A 3 -9.24 -46.06 0.61
CA ASN A 3 -8.99 -45.83 -0.80
C ASN A 3 -8.33 -44.46 -0.99
N SER A 4 -7.21 -44.49 -1.71
CA SER A 4 -6.44 -43.35 -2.17
C SER A 4 -7.29 -42.37 -3.01
N MET A 5 -7.19 -41.08 -2.72
CA MET A 5 -7.48 -40.04 -3.72
C MET A 5 -6.33 -39.03 -3.76
N ARG A 6 -5.41 -39.31 -4.70
CA ARG A 6 -4.50 -38.33 -5.30
C ARG A 6 -5.34 -37.27 -6.01
N ILE A 7 -5.10 -35.99 -5.73
CA ILE A 7 -5.49 -34.91 -6.63
C ILE A 7 -4.20 -34.28 -7.15
N GLY A 8 -3.85 -34.68 -8.37
CA GLY A 8 -2.83 -34.04 -9.18
C GLY A 8 -3.36 -32.72 -9.73
N VAL A 9 -2.47 -31.74 -9.75
CA VAL A 9 -2.62 -30.48 -10.44
C VAL A 9 -2.79 -30.72 -11.93
N SER A 10 -3.90 -30.28 -12.53
CA SER A 10 -3.95 -29.96 -13.96
C SER A 10 -5.02 -28.91 -14.23
N TRP A 11 -4.57 -27.75 -14.70
CA TRP A 11 -5.19 -26.86 -15.70
C TRP A 11 -6.70 -27.03 -15.93
N PHE A 12 -7.53 -26.09 -15.46
CA PHE A 12 -8.66 -25.60 -16.26
C PHE A 12 -9.07 -24.18 -15.84
N VAL A 13 -9.19 -23.35 -16.86
CA VAL A 13 -9.47 -21.92 -16.89
C VAL A 13 -10.89 -21.74 -17.43
N ILE A 14 -11.68 -20.84 -16.81
CA ILE A 14 -12.90 -20.18 -17.31
C ILE A 14 -14.15 -21.07 -17.52
N ILE A 15 -15.22 -20.77 -16.77
CA ILE A 15 -16.61 -20.47 -17.22
C ILE A 15 -17.46 -20.28 -15.94
N VAL A 16 -18.00 -19.08 -15.72
CA VAL A 16 -19.18 -18.89 -14.84
C VAL A 16 -20.26 -18.25 -15.71
N THR A 17 -21.15 -19.09 -16.23
CA THR A 17 -22.43 -18.70 -16.82
C THR A 17 -23.53 -18.85 -15.78
N LEU A 18 -24.23 -17.74 -15.55
CA LEU A 18 -25.69 -17.60 -15.61
C LEU A 18 -26.52 -18.82 -15.17
N THR A 19 -27.02 -18.79 -13.94
CA THR A 19 -28.30 -19.42 -13.57
C THR A 19 -28.85 -18.78 -12.30
N ALA A 20 -29.76 -17.82 -12.45
CA ALA A 20 -30.86 -17.62 -11.49
C ALA A 20 -31.96 -16.79 -12.15
N LEU A 21 -33.20 -17.21 -11.91
CA LEU A 21 -34.47 -16.54 -12.21
C LEU A 21 -35.06 -16.78 -13.62
N LYS A 22 -35.53 -18.02 -13.82
CA LYS A 22 -36.83 -18.25 -14.47
C LYS A 22 -37.86 -18.52 -13.38
N SER A 23 -38.94 -17.73 -13.41
CA SER A 23 -40.35 -18.13 -13.22
C SER A 23 -41.07 -17.12 -12.33
N PHE A 24 -41.93 -16.30 -12.93
CA PHE A 24 -43.30 -16.11 -12.46
C PHE A 24 -44.17 -15.50 -13.59
N LYS A 25 -45.04 -16.37 -14.11
CA LYS A 25 -46.40 -16.20 -14.68
C LYS A 25 -46.82 -14.89 -15.38
N THR A 26 -47.39 -15.11 -16.57
CA THR A 26 -48.25 -14.23 -17.38
C THR A 26 -49.74 -14.40 -17.06
N GLU A 27 -50.52 -13.47 -17.61
CA GLU A 27 -51.99 -13.39 -17.82
C GLU A 27 -52.81 -12.63 -16.77
N ASP A 28 -53.36 -11.47 -17.16
CA ASP A 28 -54.79 -11.31 -17.47
C ASP A 28 -55.11 -9.99 -18.21
N ASP A 29 -55.66 -10.17 -19.41
CA ASP A 29 -56.76 -9.52 -20.14
C ASP A 29 -57.28 -8.07 -19.91
N ALA A 30 -57.65 -7.50 -21.08
CA ALA A 30 -58.94 -6.87 -21.40
C ALA A 30 -59.16 -5.33 -21.38
N VAL A 31 -59.39 -4.83 -22.60
CA VAL A 31 -60.60 -4.12 -23.09
C VAL A 31 -60.59 -2.58 -23.23
N LEU A 32 -61.02 -2.23 -24.44
CA LEU A 32 -61.35 -0.94 -25.06
C LEU A 32 -62.40 -0.11 -24.31
N ALA A 33 -62.26 1.22 -24.39
CA ALA A 33 -63.38 2.16 -24.46
C ALA A 33 -62.95 3.50 -25.10
N GLU A 34 -63.42 3.75 -26.32
CA GLU A 34 -63.81 5.08 -26.85
C GLU A 34 -65.20 5.45 -26.26
N PRO A 35 -65.77 6.68 -26.35
CA PRO A 35 -65.55 7.72 -27.38
C PRO A 35 -65.61 9.19 -26.90
N GLY A 36 -65.44 10.15 -27.83
CA GLY A 36 -66.08 11.47 -27.70
C GLY A 36 -65.47 12.64 -28.48
N ASP A 37 -66.09 12.99 -29.61
CA ASP A 37 -65.88 14.22 -30.41
C ASP A 37 -66.05 15.52 -29.60
N GLY A 38 -65.26 16.56 -29.93
CA GLY A 38 -65.45 17.89 -29.33
C GLY A 38 -64.52 19.00 -29.84
N ALA A 39 -64.98 19.69 -30.88
CA ALA A 39 -64.80 21.12 -31.18
C ALA A 39 -63.39 21.71 -31.40
N VAL A 40 -63.20 22.14 -32.65
CA VAL A 40 -62.23 23.13 -33.12
C VAL A 40 -62.39 24.45 -32.34
N LEU A 41 -61.33 24.86 -31.64
CA LEU A 41 -61.12 26.25 -31.22
C LEU A 41 -59.67 26.65 -31.50
N THR A 42 -59.51 27.64 -32.39
CA THR A 42 -58.25 28.32 -32.66
C THR A 42 -57.95 29.30 -31.51
N PRO A 43 -56.68 29.39 -31.05
CA PRO A 43 -56.23 30.60 -30.38
C PRO A 43 -55.09 31.28 -31.16
N SER A 44 -55.41 32.50 -31.57
CA SER A 44 -54.56 33.70 -31.59
C SER A 44 -53.03 33.54 -31.47
N ARG A 45 -52.35 34.13 -32.46
CA ARG A 45 -50.91 34.48 -32.45
C ARG A 45 -50.54 35.30 -31.20
N GLY A 46 -50.06 34.61 -30.17
CA GLY A 46 -49.38 35.22 -29.03
C GLY A 46 -47.85 35.07 -29.14
N ARG A 47 -47.11 36.13 -28.81
CA ARG A 47 -45.63 36.23 -28.73
C ARG A 47 -45.00 35.31 -27.66
N GLY A 48 -45.43 34.05 -27.54
CA GLY A 48 -44.85 33.02 -26.65
C GLY A 48 -44.14 31.87 -27.39
N GLY A 49 -44.29 31.79 -28.72
CA GLY A 49 -43.76 30.68 -29.53
C GLY A 49 -42.23 30.61 -29.59
N GLY A 50 -41.52 31.73 -29.39
CA GLY A 50 -40.06 31.78 -29.47
C GLY A 50 -39.35 31.06 -28.32
N ILE A 51 -39.90 31.11 -27.11
CA ILE A 51 -39.31 30.46 -25.92
C ILE A 51 -39.61 28.96 -25.96
N ARG A 52 -40.86 28.58 -26.25
CA ARG A 52 -41.27 27.17 -26.34
C ARG A 52 -40.53 26.41 -27.45
N ALA A 53 -40.43 27.00 -28.65
CA ALA A 53 -39.67 26.42 -29.76
C ALA A 53 -38.14 26.41 -29.52
N ARG A 54 -37.63 27.22 -28.60
CA ARG A 54 -36.23 27.18 -28.16
C ARG A 54 -36.00 26.05 -27.16
N ILE A 55 -36.92 25.87 -26.20
CA ILE A 55 -36.91 24.75 -25.24
C ILE A 55 -37.04 23.41 -25.98
N GLU A 56 -37.95 23.29 -26.93
CA GLU A 56 -38.13 22.07 -27.73
C GLU A 56 -36.88 21.72 -28.55
N ARG A 57 -36.22 22.71 -29.15
CA ARG A 57 -34.92 22.50 -29.84
C ARG A 57 -33.80 22.09 -28.91
N ILE A 58 -33.76 22.62 -27.67
CA ILE A 58 -32.80 22.21 -26.65
C ILE A 58 -33.06 20.76 -26.22
N ASN A 59 -34.33 20.39 -26.03
CA ASN A 59 -34.72 19.03 -25.65
C ASN A 59 -34.46 18.01 -26.77
N ALA A 60 -34.74 18.36 -28.03
CA ALA A 60 -34.43 17.51 -29.18
C ALA A 60 -32.92 17.29 -29.34
N ARG A 61 -32.10 18.34 -29.19
CA ARG A 61 -30.63 18.21 -29.19
C ARG A 61 -30.12 17.41 -27.99
N ARG A 62 -30.77 17.50 -26.83
CA ARG A 62 -30.48 16.63 -25.68
C ARG A 62 -30.78 15.17 -26.01
N GLN A 63 -31.93 14.86 -26.60
CA GLN A 63 -32.29 13.50 -27.02
C GLN A 63 -31.35 12.93 -28.08
N GLU A 64 -30.98 13.71 -29.11
CA GLU A 64 -30.02 13.29 -30.13
C GLU A 64 -28.64 13.01 -29.52
N ARG A 65 -28.16 13.89 -28.63
CA ARG A 65 -26.91 13.66 -27.88
C ARG A 65 -27.02 12.41 -27.03
N GLU A 66 -28.15 12.16 -26.38
CA GLU A 66 -28.36 11.02 -25.51
C GLU A 66 -28.45 9.68 -26.28
N GLN A 67 -29.02 9.70 -27.49
CA GLN A 67 -29.02 8.56 -28.41
C GLN A 67 -27.61 8.29 -28.97
N ALA A 68 -26.89 9.32 -29.40
CA ALA A 68 -25.49 9.19 -29.82
C ALA A 68 -24.59 8.70 -28.66
N ARG A 69 -24.89 9.09 -27.42
CA ARG A 69 -24.22 8.68 -26.18
C ARG A 69 -24.45 7.19 -25.86
N LYS A 70 -25.69 6.72 -25.95
CA LYS A 70 -26.03 5.29 -25.83
C LYS A 70 -25.32 4.46 -26.91
N ALA A 71 -25.19 4.99 -28.12
CA ALA A 71 -24.43 4.36 -29.19
C ALA A 71 -22.91 4.32 -28.93
N ARG A 72 -22.36 5.28 -28.17
CA ARG A 72 -20.93 5.38 -27.78
C ARG A 72 -20.55 4.67 -26.48
N LYS A 73 -21.52 4.14 -25.71
CA LYS A 73 -21.30 3.55 -24.36
C LYS A 73 -20.44 4.46 -23.48
N GLU A 74 -20.94 5.67 -23.25
CA GLU A 74 -20.29 6.67 -22.40
C GLU A 74 -21.28 7.22 -21.36
N VAL A 75 -20.77 7.62 -20.19
CA VAL A 75 -21.50 8.40 -19.18
C VAL A 75 -20.86 9.76 -19.05
N CYS A 76 -21.63 10.83 -18.87
CA CYS A 76 -21.08 12.19 -18.75
C CYS A 76 -21.71 12.90 -17.57
N TYR A 77 -20.89 13.68 -16.86
CA TYR A 77 -21.32 14.60 -15.81
C TYR A 77 -20.81 16.00 -16.16
N ASP A 78 -21.56 17.03 -15.77
CA ASP A 78 -21.38 18.39 -16.29
C ASP A 78 -19.96 18.94 -16.07
N ASP A 79 -19.39 18.74 -14.87
CA ASP A 79 -18.11 19.36 -14.51
C ASP A 79 -16.88 18.52 -14.88
N VAL A 80 -17.03 17.19 -14.93
CA VAL A 80 -15.91 16.23 -15.12
C VAL A 80 -15.89 15.58 -16.50
N GLY A 81 -16.85 15.92 -17.37
CA GLY A 81 -16.93 15.43 -18.74
C GLY A 81 -17.38 13.98 -18.85
N CYS A 82 -17.02 13.34 -19.97
CA CYS A 82 -17.48 12.00 -20.34
C CYS A 82 -16.45 10.90 -20.02
N PHE A 83 -16.95 9.73 -19.65
CA PHE A 83 -16.21 8.51 -19.33
C PHE A 83 -16.64 7.42 -20.31
N THR A 84 -15.68 6.83 -21.00
CA THR A 84 -15.91 5.82 -22.04
C THR A 84 -15.41 4.47 -21.56
N VAL A 85 -16.08 3.39 -21.96
CA VAL A 85 -15.62 2.02 -21.72
C VAL A 85 -15.40 1.34 -23.07
N PRO A 86 -14.16 0.91 -23.41
CA PRO A 86 -13.89 0.22 -24.67
C PRO A 86 -14.75 -1.03 -24.87
N ARG A 87 -15.02 -1.40 -26.13
CA ARG A 87 -16.02 -2.41 -26.52
C ARG A 87 -15.84 -3.83 -25.95
N LYS A 88 -14.67 -4.22 -25.41
CA LYS A 88 -14.46 -5.51 -24.75
C LYS A 88 -14.74 -5.38 -23.26
N ILE A 89 -15.97 -5.69 -22.84
CA ILE A 89 -16.42 -5.58 -21.45
C ILE A 89 -15.82 -6.73 -20.64
N SER A 90 -14.82 -6.44 -19.82
CA SER A 90 -14.58 -7.24 -18.62
C SER A 90 -15.69 -6.92 -17.61
N PRO A 91 -16.30 -7.91 -16.92
CA PRO A 91 -17.29 -7.65 -15.87
C PRO A 91 -16.73 -6.81 -14.71
N LEU A 92 -15.40 -6.73 -14.59
CA LEU A 92 -14.69 -5.89 -13.61
C LEU A 92 -14.62 -4.41 -14.03
N LYS A 93 -14.91 -4.07 -15.29
CA LYS A 93 -14.89 -2.68 -15.77
C LYS A 93 -16.27 -2.06 -15.62
N LYS A 94 -16.37 -1.02 -14.78
CA LYS A 94 -17.61 -0.28 -14.48
C LYS A 94 -17.50 1.17 -14.94
N PHE A 95 -18.63 1.82 -15.15
CA PHE A 95 -18.67 3.28 -15.21
C PHE A 95 -18.56 3.84 -13.79
N PRO A 96 -17.94 5.02 -13.59
CA PRO A 96 -18.03 5.70 -12.30
C PRO A 96 -19.49 6.02 -11.98
N GLU A 97 -19.79 6.11 -10.68
CA GLU A 97 -21.03 6.67 -10.17
C GLU A 97 -21.05 8.20 -10.35
N SER A 98 -22.21 8.84 -10.18
CA SER A 98 -22.31 10.29 -10.34
C SER A 98 -21.53 11.05 -9.24
N PRO A 99 -21.11 12.31 -9.49
CA PRO A 99 -20.45 13.14 -8.49
C PRO A 99 -21.19 13.22 -7.16
N GLU A 100 -22.53 13.26 -7.19
CA GLU A 100 -23.38 13.34 -6.00
C GLU A 100 -23.36 12.02 -5.20
N THR A 101 -23.32 10.88 -5.88
CA THR A 101 -23.21 9.56 -5.26
C THR A 101 -21.82 9.32 -4.69
N VAL A 102 -20.77 9.65 -5.45
CA VAL A 102 -19.38 9.53 -5.00
C VAL A 102 -19.10 10.48 -3.84
N GLY A 103 -19.69 11.67 -3.86
CA GLY A 103 -19.71 12.60 -2.74
C GLY A 103 -18.34 13.15 -2.35
N THR A 104 -17.45 13.37 -3.33
CA THR A 104 -16.09 13.90 -3.10
C THR A 104 -16.14 15.27 -2.42
N THR A 105 -15.39 15.44 -1.34
CA THR A 105 -15.17 16.72 -0.68
C THR A 105 -13.67 17.00 -0.51
N PHE A 106 -13.28 18.27 -0.62
CA PHE A 106 -11.89 18.70 -0.43
C PHE A 106 -11.79 19.53 0.84
N MET A 107 -11.29 18.90 1.89
CA MET A 107 -11.17 19.49 3.22
C MET A 107 -9.85 20.24 3.34
N LEU A 108 -9.91 21.57 3.45
CA LEU A 108 -8.74 22.43 3.58
C LEU A 108 -8.35 22.64 5.05
N PHE A 109 -7.06 22.48 5.32
CA PHE A 109 -6.43 22.74 6.59
C PHE A 109 -5.21 23.65 6.40
N THR A 110 -5.13 24.70 7.20
CA THR A 110 -4.02 25.65 7.22
C THR A 110 -3.68 26.05 8.65
N ARG A 111 -2.49 26.63 8.85
CA ARG A 111 -2.11 27.28 10.11
C ARG A 111 -2.35 28.78 9.98
N GLN A 112 -3.01 29.43 10.94
CA GLN A 112 -3.05 30.90 11.01
C GLN A 112 -2.33 31.40 12.25
N ASN A 113 -1.42 32.37 12.07
CA ASN A 113 -0.68 33.06 13.14
C ASN A 113 0.02 32.13 14.14
N GLY A 114 0.62 31.02 13.68
CA GLY A 114 1.29 30.06 14.57
C GLY A 114 0.36 29.12 15.33
N THR A 115 -0.96 29.35 15.25
CA THR A 115 -2.01 28.49 15.81
C THR A 115 -2.53 27.52 14.76
N ILE A 116 -2.56 26.23 15.11
CA ILE A 116 -3.26 25.20 14.33
C ILE A 116 -4.75 25.43 14.56
N ILE A 117 -5.48 25.91 13.56
CA ILE A 117 -6.92 26.22 13.75
C ILE A 117 -7.74 24.94 13.94
N ASN A 118 -7.21 23.79 13.52
CA ASN A 118 -7.95 22.55 13.43
C ASN A 118 -7.03 21.38 13.83
N HIS A 119 -6.77 21.23 15.14
CA HIS A 119 -6.02 20.07 15.64
C HIS A 119 -6.81 18.79 15.34
N ALA A 120 -6.20 17.77 14.70
CA ALA A 120 -6.84 16.46 14.49
C ALA A 120 -7.47 15.86 15.75
N ALA A 121 -6.91 16.17 16.92
CA ALA A 121 -7.39 15.69 18.21
C ALA A 121 -8.60 16.46 18.78
N THR A 122 -8.89 17.67 18.30
CA THR A 122 -9.99 18.54 18.76
C THR A 122 -10.88 19.05 17.62
N LEU A 123 -10.70 18.50 16.43
CA LEU A 123 -11.39 18.91 15.21
C LEU A 123 -12.88 18.60 15.33
N ASN A 124 -13.68 19.64 15.53
CA ASN A 124 -15.09 19.56 15.20
C ASN A 124 -15.18 19.65 13.67
N THR A 125 -15.80 18.66 13.02
CA THR A 125 -15.86 18.59 11.55
C THR A 125 -16.58 19.80 10.92
N ASP A 126 -17.33 20.56 11.71
CA ASP A 126 -18.06 21.76 11.30
C ASP A 126 -17.15 22.97 11.05
N ASP A 127 -15.92 22.99 11.59
CA ASP A 127 -14.96 24.11 11.44
C ASP A 127 -13.97 23.90 10.26
N VAL A 128 -14.13 22.80 9.51
CA VAL A 128 -13.30 22.52 8.33
C VAL A 128 -13.78 23.32 7.13
N GLN A 129 -12.86 24.04 6.48
CA GLN A 129 -13.18 24.74 5.23
C GLN A 129 -13.24 23.76 4.07
N ILE A 130 -14.38 23.71 3.38
CA ILE A 130 -14.56 22.91 2.17
C ILE A 130 -14.26 23.76 0.94
N ILE A 131 -13.38 23.27 0.08
CA ILE A 131 -13.18 23.81 -1.27
C ILE A 131 -13.77 22.84 -2.31
N SER A 132 -14.17 23.37 -3.46
CA SER A 132 -14.95 22.62 -4.46
C SER A 132 -14.29 22.70 -5.83
N SER A 133 -14.28 21.57 -6.54
CA SER A 133 -13.98 21.53 -7.98
C SER A 133 -15.20 21.93 -8.81
N GLY A 134 -15.02 22.58 -9.96
CA GLY A 134 -16.10 22.81 -10.93
C GLY A 134 -16.87 24.13 -10.75
N GLU A 135 -16.68 24.83 -9.64
CA GLU A 135 -17.27 26.15 -9.37
C GLU A 135 -16.28 27.32 -9.65
N GLY A 136 -15.18 27.01 -10.35
CA GLY A 136 -14.05 27.91 -10.55
C GLY A 136 -13.32 28.21 -9.23
N GLN A 137 -12.72 29.39 -9.12
CA GLN A 137 -11.83 29.75 -8.00
C GLN A 137 -12.57 30.22 -6.74
N ARG A 138 -13.91 30.28 -6.74
CA ARG A 138 -14.69 30.95 -5.68
C ARG A 138 -14.43 30.36 -4.30
N SER A 139 -14.61 29.05 -4.15
CA SER A 139 -14.45 28.37 -2.85
C SER A 139 -13.03 28.52 -2.30
N ILE A 140 -12.01 28.51 -3.17
CA ILE A 140 -10.61 28.74 -2.80
C ILE A 140 -10.41 30.18 -2.28
N LEU A 141 -10.92 31.18 -2.99
CA LEU A 141 -10.76 32.61 -2.65
C LEU A 141 -11.46 33.02 -1.34
N TYR A 142 -12.56 32.33 -0.96
CA TYR A 142 -13.28 32.57 0.29
C TYR A 142 -12.79 31.70 1.46
N SER A 143 -11.72 30.94 1.26
CA SER A 143 -11.11 30.09 2.28
C SER A 143 -9.82 30.70 2.83
N ASN A 144 -9.16 30.00 3.76
CA ASN A 144 -7.85 30.38 4.28
C ASN A 144 -6.68 29.92 3.38
N PHE A 145 -6.96 29.50 2.15
CA PHE A 145 -5.95 29.03 1.21
C PHE A 145 -4.99 30.18 0.84
N ASP A 146 -3.69 29.93 0.96
CA ASP A 146 -2.65 30.90 0.63
C ASP A 146 -1.84 30.40 -0.58
N THR A 147 -1.96 31.10 -1.71
CA THR A 147 -1.30 30.73 -2.98
C THR A 147 0.22 30.80 -2.92
N GLN A 148 0.80 31.48 -1.93
CA GLN A 148 2.24 31.56 -1.71
C GLN A 148 2.80 30.36 -0.95
N ARG A 149 1.93 29.48 -0.41
CA ARG A 149 2.34 28.33 0.39
C ARG A 149 2.28 27.03 -0.41
N PRO A 150 3.19 26.06 -0.15
CA PRO A 150 3.13 24.75 -0.78
C PRO A 150 1.80 24.04 -0.51
N VAL A 151 1.37 23.20 -1.46
CA VAL A 151 0.11 22.46 -1.38
C VAL A 151 0.40 20.97 -1.17
N LYS A 152 -0.17 20.39 -0.12
CA LYS A 152 -0.08 18.97 0.23
C LYS A 152 -1.46 18.35 0.11
N ILE A 153 -1.61 17.34 -0.73
CA ILE A 153 -2.89 16.65 -0.93
C ILE A 153 -2.77 15.24 -0.37
N ILE A 154 -3.71 14.83 0.47
CA ILE A 154 -3.82 13.46 1.00
C ILE A 154 -5.07 12.81 0.40
N ILE A 155 -4.92 11.63 -0.19
CA ILE A 155 -6.02 10.89 -0.82
C ILE A 155 -6.07 9.48 -0.24
N HIS A 156 -7.18 9.14 0.43
CA HIS A 156 -7.38 7.82 1.03
C HIS A 156 -7.78 6.75 -0.01
N GLY A 157 -7.84 5.51 0.45
CA GLY A 157 -8.10 4.32 -0.36
C GLY A 157 -9.51 3.73 -0.23
N PHE A 158 -9.63 2.47 -0.65
CA PHE A 158 -10.86 1.67 -0.56
C PHE A 158 -11.35 1.58 0.90
N ARG A 159 -12.65 1.82 1.13
CA ARG A 159 -13.29 1.87 2.47
C ARG A 159 -12.64 2.82 3.49
N GLY A 160 -11.75 3.71 3.06
CA GLY A 160 -11.22 4.78 3.93
C GLY A 160 -12.10 6.03 3.89
N SER A 161 -11.77 6.98 4.75
CA SER A 161 -12.35 8.32 4.81
C SER A 161 -11.26 9.37 4.93
N GLY A 162 -11.47 10.55 4.36
CA GLY A 162 -10.58 11.71 4.57
C GLY A 162 -10.61 12.22 6.02
N LYS A 163 -11.60 11.77 6.80
CA LYS A 163 -11.81 12.10 8.22
C LYS A 163 -11.22 11.07 9.17
N ASP A 164 -10.66 9.98 8.65
CA ASP A 164 -10.04 8.96 9.47
C ASP A 164 -8.91 9.56 10.30
N ARG A 165 -8.76 9.10 11.54
CA ARG A 165 -7.68 9.54 12.44
C ARG A 165 -6.30 9.44 11.77
N GLY A 166 -6.09 8.39 10.97
CA GLY A 166 -4.87 8.21 10.19
C GLY A 166 -4.62 9.36 9.21
N ALA A 167 -5.63 9.77 8.45
CA ALA A 167 -5.54 10.89 7.50
C ALA A 167 -5.28 12.20 8.24
N LEU A 168 -6.01 12.46 9.33
CA LEU A 168 -5.85 13.68 10.13
C LEU A 168 -4.50 13.76 10.85
N PHE A 169 -3.90 12.62 11.26
CA PHE A 169 -2.51 12.63 11.74
C PHE A 169 -1.52 13.05 10.65
N GLY A 170 -1.75 12.65 9.40
CA GLY A 170 -0.95 13.12 8.27
C GLY A 170 -1.12 14.63 8.03
N VAL A 171 -2.34 15.14 8.17
CA VAL A 171 -2.62 16.59 8.12
C VAL A 171 -1.84 17.33 9.19
N ASP A 172 -1.97 16.93 10.45
CA ASP A 172 -1.24 17.52 11.57
C ASP A 172 0.28 17.45 11.36
N ALA A 173 0.79 16.32 10.88
CA ALA A 173 2.21 16.15 10.61
C ALA A 173 2.72 17.12 9.52
N PHE A 174 1.98 17.30 8.42
CA PHE A 174 2.34 18.30 7.40
C PHE A 174 2.27 19.72 7.93
N LEU A 175 1.22 20.06 8.67
CA LEU A 175 1.09 21.38 9.29
C LEU A 175 2.27 21.62 10.23
N ASN A 176 2.69 20.63 11.03
CA ASN A 176 3.83 20.75 11.94
C ASN A 176 5.17 21.01 11.21
N MET A 177 5.32 20.57 9.96
CA MET A 177 6.54 20.84 9.19
C MET A 177 6.69 22.31 8.76
N GLY A 178 5.60 23.05 8.62
CA GLY A 178 5.63 24.43 8.16
C GLY A 178 4.27 24.97 7.74
N ASP A 179 4.24 26.22 7.28
CA ASP A 179 3.02 26.84 6.78
C ASP A 179 2.74 26.33 5.37
N VAL A 180 1.79 25.41 5.26
CA VAL A 180 1.37 24.75 4.02
C VAL A 180 -0.16 24.72 3.93
N ASN A 181 -0.68 24.63 2.71
CA ASN A 181 -2.07 24.24 2.49
C ASN A 181 -2.15 22.72 2.47
N VAL A 182 -2.85 22.11 3.42
CA VAL A 182 -3.11 20.67 3.41
C VAL A 182 -4.56 20.42 3.01
N ILE A 183 -4.77 19.53 2.03
CA ILE A 183 -6.09 19.18 1.52
C ILE A 183 -6.28 17.68 1.68
N ALA A 184 -7.23 17.27 2.52
CA ALA A 184 -7.67 15.88 2.56
C ALA A 184 -8.82 15.70 1.56
N VAL A 185 -8.64 14.79 0.61
CA VAL A 185 -9.67 14.42 -0.37
C VAL A 185 -10.49 13.30 0.24
N ASP A 186 -11.72 13.61 0.65
CA ASP A 186 -12.66 12.66 1.21
C ASP A 186 -13.65 12.20 0.12
N TRP A 187 -13.61 10.92 -0.22
CA TRP A 187 -14.48 10.28 -1.20
C TRP A 187 -15.05 8.97 -0.64
N GLU A 188 -15.20 8.89 0.69
CA GLU A 188 -15.64 7.71 1.47
C GLU A 188 -16.83 6.97 0.85
N LYS A 189 -17.86 7.71 0.41
CA LYS A 189 -19.07 7.11 -0.20
C LYS A 189 -18.73 6.34 -1.47
N GLY A 190 -17.99 6.95 -2.39
CA GLY A 190 -17.52 6.30 -3.61
C GLY A 190 -16.42 5.25 -3.38
N ALA A 191 -15.64 5.39 -2.30
CA ALA A 191 -14.58 4.45 -1.92
C ALA A 191 -15.11 3.18 -1.30
N SER A 192 -16.28 3.23 -0.66
CA SER A 192 -16.93 2.07 -0.08
C SER A 192 -17.54 1.20 -1.17
N GLY A 193 -18.27 1.82 -2.10
CA GLY A 193 -18.94 1.21 -3.25
C GLY A 193 -19.88 0.04 -2.92
N PRO A 194 -20.77 -0.39 -3.84
CA PRO A 194 -21.41 -1.70 -3.72
C PRO A 194 -20.41 -2.84 -4.00
N SER A 195 -19.25 -2.55 -4.63
CA SER A 195 -18.17 -3.51 -4.85
C SER A 195 -16.82 -2.82 -5.03
N TYR A 196 -15.71 -3.57 -4.83
CA TYR A 196 -14.35 -3.09 -5.15
C TYR A 196 -14.21 -2.58 -6.59
N SER A 197 -14.83 -3.28 -7.57
CA SER A 197 -14.80 -2.85 -8.97
C SER A 197 -15.45 -1.49 -9.23
N GLN A 198 -16.49 -1.16 -8.44
CA GLN A 198 -17.14 0.14 -8.53
C GLN A 198 -16.26 1.23 -7.91
N ALA A 199 -15.65 0.98 -6.75
CA ALA A 199 -14.70 1.91 -6.14
C ALA A 199 -13.52 2.20 -7.08
N VAL A 200 -13.01 1.18 -7.79
CA VAL A 200 -11.99 1.37 -8.83
C VAL A 200 -12.48 2.30 -9.95
N ALA A 201 -13.70 2.11 -10.46
CA ALA A 201 -14.23 3.01 -11.49
C ALA A 201 -14.38 4.45 -10.98
N ASN A 202 -14.80 4.62 -9.72
CA ASN A 202 -14.94 5.93 -9.10
C ASN A 202 -13.61 6.69 -8.97
N THR A 203 -12.46 6.00 -8.94
CA THR A 203 -11.14 6.66 -8.88
C THR A 203 -10.90 7.63 -10.04
N GLU A 204 -11.39 7.31 -11.25
CA GLU A 204 -11.25 8.20 -12.40
C GLU A 204 -12.03 9.49 -12.18
N LEU A 205 -13.25 9.40 -11.64
CA LEU A 205 -14.09 10.57 -11.36
C LEU A 205 -13.45 11.47 -10.30
N VAL A 206 -13.03 10.89 -9.17
CA VAL A 206 -12.37 11.65 -8.08
C VAL A 206 -11.06 12.28 -8.58
N GLY A 207 -10.30 11.54 -9.40
CA GLY A 207 -9.08 12.05 -10.01
C GLY A 207 -9.35 13.23 -10.94
N ARG A 208 -10.43 13.18 -11.73
CA ARG A 208 -10.83 14.32 -12.57
C ARG A 208 -11.22 15.54 -11.73
N GLN A 209 -12.01 15.37 -10.69
CA GLN A 209 -12.38 16.46 -9.77
C GLN A 209 -11.13 17.09 -9.13
N THR A 210 -10.21 16.25 -8.65
CA THR A 210 -8.94 16.69 -8.07
C THR A 210 -8.10 17.46 -9.09
N GLY A 211 -7.99 16.96 -10.32
CA GLY A 211 -7.28 17.64 -11.40
C GLY A 211 -7.88 19.00 -11.76
N LEU A 212 -9.21 19.14 -11.76
CA LEU A 212 -9.88 20.42 -11.99
C LEU A 212 -9.59 21.42 -10.87
N LEU A 213 -9.66 20.97 -9.61
CA LEU A 213 -9.32 21.81 -8.46
C LEU A 213 -7.86 22.30 -8.53
N LEU A 214 -6.93 21.43 -8.96
CA LEU A 214 -5.53 21.80 -9.17
C LEU A 214 -5.35 22.85 -10.26
N ILE A 215 -6.12 22.78 -11.36
CA ILE A 215 -6.12 23.82 -12.40
C ILE A 215 -6.58 25.16 -11.82
N ASP A 216 -7.62 25.17 -10.98
CA ASP A 216 -8.10 26.39 -10.33
C ASP A 216 -7.04 26.99 -9.39
N MET A 217 -6.34 26.16 -8.61
CA MET A 217 -5.22 26.60 -7.76
C MET A 217 -4.06 27.20 -8.58
N MET A 218 -3.68 26.55 -9.68
CA MET A 218 -2.63 27.04 -10.58
C MET A 218 -3.02 28.36 -11.25
N THR A 219 -4.31 28.52 -11.59
CA THR A 219 -4.85 29.77 -12.14
C THR A 219 -4.73 30.93 -11.13
N LEU A 220 -4.79 30.63 -9.83
CA LEU A 220 -4.57 31.61 -8.76
C LEU A 220 -3.07 31.86 -8.45
N GLY A 221 -2.15 31.18 -9.13
CA GLY A 221 -0.71 31.42 -9.01
C GLY A 221 0.07 30.34 -8.24
N VAL A 222 -0.55 29.24 -7.84
CA VAL A 222 0.18 28.09 -7.26
C VAL A 222 1.10 27.49 -8.32
N ARG A 223 2.39 27.36 -8.00
CA ARG A 223 3.34 26.73 -8.92
C ARG A 223 3.14 25.22 -8.93
N PRO A 224 3.13 24.56 -10.11
CA PRO A 224 3.02 23.10 -10.19
C PRO A 224 4.07 22.35 -9.38
N SER A 225 5.30 22.88 -9.31
CA SER A 225 6.42 22.34 -8.54
C SER A 225 6.18 22.29 -7.02
N ASP A 226 5.27 23.12 -6.50
CA ASP A 226 4.99 23.21 -5.06
C ASP A 226 3.85 22.28 -4.61
N ILE A 227 3.27 21.53 -5.54
CA ILE A 227 2.20 20.57 -5.28
C ILE A 227 2.80 19.18 -5.04
N HIS A 228 2.45 18.60 -3.89
CA HIS A 228 2.77 17.23 -3.52
C HIS A 228 1.49 16.46 -3.20
N ILE A 229 1.21 15.42 -3.98
CA ILE A 229 0.05 14.54 -3.78
C ILE A 229 0.51 13.24 -3.13
N VAL A 230 -0.12 12.84 -2.03
CA VAL A 230 0.12 11.60 -1.31
C VAL A 230 -1.14 10.74 -1.44
N GLY A 231 -1.04 9.66 -2.20
CA GLY A 231 -2.16 8.76 -2.46
C GLY A 231 -1.93 7.39 -1.82
N PHE A 232 -2.85 6.97 -0.95
CA PHE A 232 -2.83 5.64 -0.33
C PHE A 232 -3.75 4.66 -1.06
N SER A 233 -3.27 3.45 -1.35
CA SER A 233 -4.07 2.39 -1.96
C SER A 233 -4.70 2.85 -3.30
N LEU A 234 -6.03 2.86 -3.43
CA LEU A 234 -6.74 3.44 -4.59
C LEU A 234 -6.44 4.94 -4.79
N GLY A 235 -6.14 5.68 -3.72
CA GLY A 235 -5.76 7.09 -3.76
C GLY A 235 -4.49 7.36 -4.57
N ALA A 236 -3.57 6.39 -4.66
CA ALA A 236 -2.39 6.50 -5.53
C ALA A 236 -2.78 6.61 -7.02
N HIS A 237 -3.83 5.91 -7.43
CA HIS A 237 -4.35 5.94 -8.79
C HIS A 237 -5.24 7.16 -9.05
N ILE A 238 -5.92 7.68 -8.02
CA ILE A 238 -6.58 8.99 -8.08
C ILE A 238 -5.57 10.10 -8.37
N ALA A 239 -4.40 10.07 -7.72
CA ALA A 239 -3.32 11.03 -7.97
C ALA A 239 -2.84 10.98 -9.44
N ALA A 240 -2.68 9.77 -10.00
CA ALA A 240 -2.35 9.58 -11.41
C ALA A 240 -3.44 10.17 -12.34
N CYS A 241 -4.71 9.89 -12.04
CA CYS A 241 -5.84 10.42 -12.80
C CYS A 241 -5.91 11.96 -12.74
N ALA A 242 -5.60 12.56 -11.59
CA ALA A 242 -5.51 14.02 -11.45
C ALA A 242 -4.38 14.60 -12.29
N SER A 243 -3.19 13.98 -12.24
CA SER A 243 -2.06 14.39 -13.08
C SER A 243 -2.38 14.31 -14.57
N HIS A 244 -3.06 13.24 -15.00
CA HIS A 244 -3.46 13.09 -16.40
C HIS A 244 -4.31 14.29 -16.88
N ILE A 245 -5.17 14.87 -16.03
CA ILE A 245 -5.94 16.07 -16.38
C ILE A 245 -5.05 17.30 -16.55
N LEU A 246 -4.04 17.46 -15.70
CA LEU A 246 -3.06 18.55 -15.82
C LEU A 246 -2.22 18.40 -17.09
N LEU A 247 -1.74 17.20 -17.38
CA LEU A 247 -0.96 16.90 -18.58
C LEU A 247 -1.76 17.14 -19.86
N THR A 248 -3.03 16.71 -19.90
CA THR A 248 -3.87 16.84 -21.10
C THR A 248 -4.40 18.26 -21.33
N ARG A 249 -4.67 19.02 -20.26
CA ARG A 249 -5.24 20.37 -20.40
C ARG A 249 -4.21 21.49 -20.38
N LEU A 250 -3.12 21.33 -19.63
CA LEU A 250 -2.12 22.36 -19.41
C LEU A 250 -0.71 21.96 -19.84
N GLN A 251 -0.46 20.68 -20.15
CA GLN A 251 0.88 20.15 -20.44
C GLN A 251 1.89 20.38 -19.31
N VAL A 252 1.44 20.33 -18.06
CA VAL A 252 2.27 20.51 -16.86
C VAL A 252 2.20 19.29 -15.96
N LYS A 253 3.29 19.05 -15.21
CA LYS A 253 3.37 18.05 -14.14
C LYS A 253 3.35 18.72 -12.77
N VAL A 254 2.78 18.03 -11.79
CA VAL A 254 2.96 18.41 -10.38
C VAL A 254 4.38 18.07 -9.93
N GLY A 255 4.85 18.74 -8.88
CA GLY A 255 6.19 18.56 -8.34
C GLY A 255 6.43 17.13 -7.83
N ARG A 256 5.49 16.57 -7.06
CA ARG A 256 5.66 15.24 -6.49
C ARG A 256 4.37 14.45 -6.34
N ILE A 257 4.43 13.16 -6.64
CA ILE A 257 3.42 12.17 -6.21
C ILE A 257 4.10 11.11 -5.35
N THR A 258 3.58 10.86 -4.15
CA THR A 258 3.95 9.72 -3.33
C THR A 258 2.84 8.68 -3.34
N GLY A 259 3.14 7.49 -3.87
CA GLY A 259 2.24 6.34 -3.89
C GLY A 259 2.47 5.45 -2.66
N LEU A 260 1.48 5.33 -1.80
CA LEU A 260 1.56 4.52 -0.58
C LEU A 260 0.78 3.22 -0.80
N ASP A 261 1.54 2.16 -1.02
CA ASP A 261 1.10 0.81 -1.39
C ASP A 261 -0.03 0.80 -2.45
N PRO A 262 0.25 1.25 -3.69
CA PRO A 262 -0.78 1.39 -4.74
C PRO A 262 -1.52 0.09 -5.01
N ALA A 263 -2.86 0.13 -5.07
CA ALA A 263 -3.69 -1.07 -5.06
C ALA A 263 -3.52 -1.99 -6.29
N SER A 264 -3.54 -3.30 -6.05
CA SER A 264 -3.14 -4.33 -7.01
C SER A 264 -4.21 -4.85 -7.96
N PRO A 265 -5.32 -5.45 -7.49
CA PRO A 265 -5.97 -6.53 -8.24
C PRO A 265 -6.46 -6.16 -9.63
N ILE A 266 -7.05 -4.97 -9.77
CA ILE A 266 -7.61 -4.48 -11.04
C ILE A 266 -6.57 -3.68 -11.85
N PHE A 267 -5.61 -3.02 -11.20
CA PHE A 267 -4.59 -2.20 -11.85
C PHE A 267 -3.38 -2.99 -12.40
N ARG A 268 -3.33 -4.31 -12.18
CA ARG A 268 -2.35 -5.20 -12.83
C ARG A 268 -2.55 -5.34 -14.33
N SER A 269 -3.78 -5.21 -14.80
CA SER A 269 -4.13 -5.52 -16.18
C SER A 269 -4.52 -4.26 -16.95
N LYS A 270 -3.71 -3.92 -17.96
CA LYS A 270 -4.02 -2.87 -18.94
C LYS A 270 -5.31 -3.12 -19.74
N PHE A 271 -5.83 -4.35 -19.70
CA PHE A 271 -7.09 -4.71 -20.34
C PHE A 271 -8.31 -4.33 -19.50
N VAL A 272 -8.13 -4.02 -18.22
CA VAL A 272 -9.20 -3.59 -17.31
C VAL A 272 -9.09 -2.10 -17.03
N VAL A 273 -7.89 -1.61 -16.68
CA VAL A 273 -7.62 -0.19 -16.42
C VAL A 273 -6.58 0.33 -17.40
N GLU A 274 -6.89 1.46 -18.04
CA GLU A 274 -6.01 2.18 -18.93
C GLU A 274 -4.70 2.58 -18.22
N PRO A 275 -3.53 2.52 -18.88
CA PRO A 275 -2.25 2.90 -18.27
C PRO A 275 -2.25 4.29 -17.63
N GLU A 276 -2.94 5.25 -18.24
CA GLU A 276 -3.03 6.64 -17.79
C GLU A 276 -3.91 6.83 -16.53
N ARG A 277 -4.55 5.74 -16.06
CA ARG A 277 -5.34 5.69 -14.82
C ARG A 277 -4.62 4.95 -13.71
N LYS A 278 -3.47 4.34 -14.01
CA LYS A 278 -2.59 3.68 -13.05
C LYS A 278 -1.43 4.63 -12.76
N LEU A 279 -0.93 4.59 -11.52
CA LEU A 279 0.24 5.38 -11.14
C LEU A 279 1.46 4.94 -11.95
N ASP A 280 2.15 5.91 -12.54
CA ASP A 280 3.38 5.75 -13.30
C ASP A 280 4.34 6.90 -13.01
N LYS A 281 5.64 6.65 -13.19
CA LYS A 281 6.70 7.64 -12.99
C LYS A 281 6.49 8.92 -13.80
N ASN A 282 5.79 8.86 -14.92
CA ASN A 282 5.54 10.03 -15.77
C ASN A 282 4.45 10.97 -15.22
N ASP A 283 3.73 10.60 -14.16
CA ASP A 283 2.63 11.39 -13.61
C ASP A 283 3.11 12.61 -12.80
N ALA A 284 4.40 12.75 -12.48
CA ALA A 284 4.93 13.94 -11.82
C ALA A 284 6.38 14.20 -12.22
N GLU A 285 6.93 15.33 -11.79
CA GLU A 285 8.38 15.57 -11.88
C GLU A 285 9.15 14.55 -11.03
N PHE A 286 8.59 14.17 -9.89
CA PHE A 286 9.12 13.11 -9.04
C PHE A 286 8.00 12.21 -8.51
N VAL A 287 8.21 10.89 -8.59
CA VAL A 287 7.24 9.88 -8.14
C VAL A 287 8.00 8.91 -7.26
N ASP A 288 7.61 8.80 -6.00
CA ASP A 288 8.17 7.86 -5.04
C ASP A 288 7.09 6.92 -4.51
N VAL A 289 7.40 5.64 -4.40
CA VAL A 289 6.42 4.61 -4.04
C VAL A 289 6.90 3.79 -2.88
N ILE A 290 6.04 3.54 -1.89
CA ILE A 290 6.33 2.67 -0.75
C ILE A 290 5.45 1.42 -0.88
N HIS A 291 6.08 0.27 -1.11
CA HIS A 291 5.42 -1.03 -1.23
C HIS A 291 5.49 -1.75 0.12
N THR A 292 4.36 -2.11 0.70
CA THR A 292 4.33 -2.80 2.00
C THR A 292 3.52 -4.08 1.99
N ASP A 293 2.60 -4.24 1.05
CA ASP A 293 1.73 -5.41 0.91
C ASP A 293 1.58 -5.86 -0.56
N GLY A 294 2.71 -5.87 -1.26
CA GLY A 294 2.81 -6.34 -2.63
C GLY A 294 2.83 -7.87 -2.74
N SER A 295 2.17 -8.40 -3.76
CA SER A 295 2.28 -9.82 -4.12
C SER A 295 2.51 -10.01 -5.63
N PRO A 296 3.26 -11.05 -6.06
CA PRO A 296 3.31 -11.42 -7.48
C PRO A 296 2.00 -12.04 -7.96
N PHE A 297 1.13 -12.53 -7.06
CA PHE A 297 -0.15 -13.16 -7.40
C PHE A 297 -1.32 -12.21 -7.15
N TRP A 298 -2.37 -12.28 -7.97
CA TRP A 298 -3.54 -11.39 -7.84
C TRP A 298 -4.47 -11.76 -6.67
N THR A 299 -4.34 -12.99 -6.17
CA THR A 299 -5.13 -13.58 -5.08
C THR A 299 -4.58 -13.30 -3.69
N ASP A 300 -3.44 -12.62 -3.60
CA ASP A 300 -2.71 -12.33 -2.36
C ASP A 300 -2.19 -10.89 -2.41
N GLY A 301 -2.06 -10.25 -1.24
CA GLY A 301 -1.64 -8.85 -1.07
C GLY A 301 -2.59 -7.79 -1.65
N PHE A 302 -2.61 -6.62 -1.02
CA PHE A 302 -3.45 -5.49 -1.43
C PHE A 302 -2.73 -4.58 -2.43
N GLY A 303 -1.40 -4.49 -2.36
CA GLY A 303 -0.55 -3.59 -3.15
C GLY A 303 0.08 -4.21 -4.41
N LEU A 304 0.55 -3.36 -5.31
CA LEU A 304 1.41 -3.75 -6.44
C LEU A 304 2.83 -4.00 -5.96
N LEU A 305 3.47 -5.10 -6.36
CA LEU A 305 4.91 -5.33 -6.10
C LEU A 305 5.80 -4.80 -7.25
N GLN A 306 5.19 -4.41 -8.37
CA GLN A 306 5.91 -3.87 -9.51
C GLN A 306 6.37 -2.44 -9.22
N PRO A 307 7.61 -2.05 -9.58
CA PRO A 307 8.04 -0.65 -9.56
C PRO A 307 7.17 0.24 -10.45
N LEU A 308 6.73 1.38 -9.91
CA LEU A 308 5.88 2.36 -10.60
C LEU A 308 6.53 3.75 -10.63
N GLY A 309 7.46 4.05 -9.72
CA GLY A 309 8.00 5.40 -9.53
C GLY A 309 9.35 5.68 -10.22
N HIS A 310 9.86 6.87 -9.93
CA HIS A 310 11.28 7.17 -10.09
C HIS A 310 12.13 6.48 -9.01
N VAL A 311 11.53 6.24 -7.85
CA VAL A 311 12.09 5.43 -6.76
C VAL A 311 10.97 4.59 -6.13
N ASP A 312 11.28 3.34 -5.83
CA ASP A 312 10.34 2.38 -5.27
C ASP A 312 11.00 1.72 -4.05
N PHE A 313 10.43 1.95 -2.88
CA PHE A 313 10.91 1.43 -1.62
C PHE A 313 10.17 0.15 -1.24
N PHE A 314 10.93 -0.89 -0.89
CA PHE A 314 10.43 -2.20 -0.48
C PHE A 314 10.84 -2.52 0.97
N PRO A 315 10.30 -1.80 1.98
CA PRO A 315 10.53 -2.12 3.39
C PRO A 315 10.15 -3.57 3.68
N ASN A 316 11.09 -4.30 4.28
CA ASN A 316 10.97 -5.72 4.60
C ASN A 316 10.63 -6.59 3.37
N GLY A 317 11.08 -6.15 2.18
CA GLY A 317 10.81 -6.81 0.91
C GLY A 317 9.46 -6.44 0.27
N GLY A 318 8.69 -5.56 0.93
CA GLY A 318 7.46 -4.97 0.42
C GLY A 318 6.27 -5.92 0.33
N ARG A 319 6.20 -6.91 1.23
CA ARG A 319 5.13 -7.93 1.25
C ARG A 319 4.44 -8.06 2.60
N GLU A 320 5.16 -8.48 3.63
CA GLU A 320 4.61 -8.67 4.98
C GLU A 320 5.48 -7.88 5.93
N GLN A 321 4.85 -7.03 6.73
CA GLN A 321 5.55 -6.11 7.61
C GLN A 321 5.67 -6.68 9.02
N PRO A 322 6.79 -6.43 9.72
CA PRO A 322 6.94 -6.82 11.12
C PRO A 322 5.77 -6.31 11.99
N GLY A 323 5.28 -7.18 12.87
CA GLY A 323 4.15 -6.91 13.76
C GLY A 323 2.77 -7.07 13.11
N CYS A 324 2.70 -7.44 11.82
CA CYS A 324 1.45 -7.78 11.15
C CYS A 324 1.29 -9.31 11.05
N SER A 325 0.05 -9.78 11.13
CA SER A 325 -0.34 -11.19 11.00
C SER A 325 -1.32 -11.35 9.84
N ASP A 326 -1.04 -10.69 8.71
CA ASP A 326 -1.99 -10.65 7.60
C ASP A 326 -2.25 -12.08 7.08
N GLY A 327 -3.52 -12.45 7.01
CA GLY A 327 -3.92 -13.61 6.22
C GLY A 327 -3.58 -13.36 4.75
N ARG A 328 -3.13 -14.38 4.01
CA ARG A 328 -2.79 -14.30 2.57
C ARG A 328 -4.02 -14.10 1.66
N ALA A 329 -4.89 -13.15 1.98
CA ALA A 329 -6.13 -12.86 1.28
C ALA A 329 -6.01 -11.53 0.54
N SER A 330 -6.27 -11.54 -0.77
CA SER A 330 -6.40 -10.32 -1.57
C SER A 330 -7.65 -9.53 -1.19
N VAL A 331 -7.61 -8.19 -1.32
CA VAL A 331 -8.76 -7.28 -1.11
C VAL A 331 -10.04 -7.73 -1.84
N VAL A 332 -9.91 -8.38 -3.01
CA VAL A 332 -11.07 -8.90 -3.74
C VAL A 332 -11.69 -10.08 -2.98
N VAL A 333 -10.86 -10.99 -2.47
CA VAL A 333 -11.31 -12.15 -1.68
C VAL A 333 -11.89 -11.69 -0.35
N SER A 334 -11.17 -10.85 0.39
CA SER A 334 -11.64 -10.30 1.68
C SER A 334 -12.93 -9.50 1.53
N HIS A 335 -13.16 -8.86 0.37
CA HIS A 335 -14.41 -8.17 0.08
C HIS A 335 -15.59 -9.15 -0.13
N PHE A 336 -15.37 -10.28 -0.83
CA PHE A 336 -16.41 -11.31 -0.99
C PHE A 336 -16.73 -12.01 0.33
N GLU A 337 -15.77 -12.11 1.25
CA GLU A 337 -15.94 -12.73 2.56
C GLU A 337 -16.46 -11.75 3.63
N GLY A 338 -16.62 -10.46 3.31
CA GLY A 338 -17.09 -9.43 4.24
C GLY A 338 -16.09 -9.07 5.35
N SER A 339 -14.86 -9.58 5.29
CA SER A 339 -13.83 -9.57 6.33
C SER A 339 -12.69 -8.57 6.02
N LEU A 340 -13.02 -7.29 5.80
CA LEU A 340 -11.99 -6.25 5.74
C LEU A 340 -11.89 -5.55 7.09
N ASP A 341 -11.03 -6.10 7.96
CA ASP A 341 -10.61 -5.48 9.22
C ASP A 341 -9.17 -4.94 9.09
N ILE A 342 -8.78 -4.00 9.93
CA ILE A 342 -7.45 -3.38 9.96
C ILE A 342 -6.34 -4.41 10.22
N ASP A 343 -6.65 -5.49 10.94
CA ASP A 343 -5.74 -6.60 11.20
C ASP A 343 -5.47 -7.46 9.94
N ILE A 344 -6.38 -7.43 8.97
CA ILE A 344 -6.24 -8.12 7.67
C ILE A 344 -5.50 -7.22 6.66
N ALA A 345 -5.46 -5.91 6.89
CA ALA A 345 -4.80 -4.92 6.06
C ALA A 345 -3.60 -4.26 6.77
N CYS A 346 -3.00 -4.92 7.78
CA CYS A 346 -1.96 -4.32 8.61
C CYS A 346 -0.73 -3.96 7.77
N SER A 347 -0.24 -4.88 6.93
CA SER A 347 0.87 -4.59 6.00
C SER A 347 0.48 -3.54 4.97
N HIS A 348 -0.76 -3.48 4.52
CA HIS A 348 -1.21 -2.44 3.59
C HIS A 348 -1.11 -1.05 4.24
N VAL A 349 -1.65 -0.90 5.46
CA VAL A 349 -1.67 0.36 6.22
C VAL A 349 -0.26 0.82 6.66
N ARG A 350 0.73 -0.08 6.70
CA ARG A 350 2.12 0.26 7.04
C ARG A 350 2.74 1.31 6.14
N ALA A 351 2.41 1.35 4.85
CA ALA A 351 2.94 2.39 3.95
C ALA A 351 2.54 3.80 4.43
N TRP A 352 1.28 3.97 4.85
CA TRP A 352 0.81 5.22 5.46
C TRP A 352 1.55 5.53 6.76
N ARG A 353 1.69 4.55 7.66
CA ARG A 353 2.36 4.74 8.95
C ARG A 353 3.84 5.12 8.79
N PHE A 354 4.56 4.48 7.88
CA PHE A 354 5.96 4.82 7.59
C PHE A 354 6.09 6.23 7.01
N PHE A 355 5.19 6.61 6.08
CA PHE A 355 5.20 7.95 5.50
C PHE A 355 4.94 9.02 6.56
N VAL A 356 3.90 8.88 7.38
CA VAL A 356 3.57 9.85 8.44
C VAL A 356 4.69 9.93 9.48
N GLU A 357 5.29 8.81 9.87
CA GLU A 357 6.44 8.83 10.78
C GLU A 357 7.63 9.59 10.17
N SER A 358 7.87 9.44 8.86
CA SER A 358 8.94 10.17 8.16
C SER A 358 8.77 11.69 8.19
N LEU A 359 7.52 12.21 8.27
CA LEU A 359 7.24 13.65 8.39
C LEU A 359 7.76 14.25 9.69
N SER A 360 7.90 13.44 10.74
CA SER A 360 8.36 13.87 12.07
C SER A 360 9.85 13.63 12.31
N GLN A 361 10.58 13.06 11.33
CA GLN A 361 12.00 12.74 11.47
C GLN A 361 12.86 14.01 11.48
N ARG A 362 13.76 14.09 12.47
CA ARG A 362 14.73 15.19 12.61
C ARG A 362 16.10 14.81 12.03
N PRO A 363 16.86 15.78 11.49
CA PRO A 363 18.25 15.56 11.11
C PRO A 363 19.06 14.95 12.27
N GLY A 364 19.88 13.94 11.99
CA GLY A 364 20.68 13.24 13.00
C GLY A 364 19.91 12.27 13.91
N GLY A 365 18.59 12.13 13.73
CA GLY A 365 17.78 11.13 14.40
C GLY A 365 17.66 9.81 13.62
N CYS A 366 16.69 9.00 14.02
CA CYS A 366 16.31 7.77 13.34
C CYS A 366 15.73 8.06 11.95
N GLN A 367 16.14 7.29 10.93
CA GLN A 367 15.83 7.53 9.53
C GLN A 367 15.50 6.23 8.78
N PHE A 368 14.66 6.32 7.75
CA PHE A 368 14.38 5.19 6.87
C PHE A 368 15.38 5.09 5.70
N MET A 369 16.66 4.84 6.03
CA MET A 369 17.71 4.67 5.02
C MET A 369 17.45 3.40 4.21
N ALA A 370 17.30 3.55 2.90
CA ALA A 370 17.13 2.47 1.94
C ALA A 370 18.29 2.42 0.96
N TYR A 371 18.61 1.21 0.48
CA TYR A 371 19.79 0.96 -0.33
C TYR A 371 19.48 0.09 -1.55
N PRO A 372 20.20 0.27 -2.66
CA PRO A 372 20.01 -0.56 -3.84
C PRO A 372 20.53 -1.98 -3.60
N CYS A 373 19.92 -2.95 -4.28
CA CYS A 373 20.35 -4.34 -4.25
C CYS A 373 20.36 -4.91 -5.67
N HIS A 374 21.55 -5.07 -6.26
CA HIS A 374 21.70 -5.49 -7.66
C HIS A 374 21.10 -6.88 -7.94
N GLY A 375 21.14 -7.78 -6.97
CA GLY A 375 20.50 -9.09 -7.06
C GLY A 375 18.99 -9.09 -6.78
N GLY A 376 18.38 -7.91 -6.67
CA GLY A 376 16.95 -7.69 -6.45
C GLY A 376 16.42 -8.24 -5.12
N LEU A 377 15.09 -8.35 -5.05
CA LEU A 377 14.37 -8.81 -3.86
C LEU A 377 14.90 -10.16 -3.31
N PRO A 378 15.18 -11.20 -4.13
CA PRO A 378 15.71 -12.46 -3.60
C PRO A 378 17.04 -12.29 -2.85
N SER A 379 17.95 -11.48 -3.39
CA SER A 379 19.25 -11.22 -2.75
C SER A 379 19.12 -10.35 -1.50
N PHE A 380 18.15 -9.43 -1.47
CA PHE A 380 17.84 -8.64 -0.29
C PHE A 380 17.32 -9.52 0.85
N LEU A 381 16.34 -10.40 0.59
CA LEU A 381 15.76 -11.30 1.59
C LEU A 381 16.80 -12.26 2.18
N GLN A 382 17.80 -12.65 1.38
CA GLN A 382 18.94 -13.46 1.82
C GLN A 382 20.04 -12.65 2.53
N GLY A 383 19.89 -11.33 2.71
CA GLY A 383 20.87 -10.48 3.38
C GLY A 383 22.16 -10.22 2.58
N ASN A 384 22.21 -10.58 1.30
CA ASN A 384 23.41 -10.53 0.46
C ASN A 384 23.82 -9.10 0.09
N CYS A 385 22.88 -8.14 0.12
CA CYS A 385 23.13 -6.74 -0.24
C CYS A 385 23.45 -5.83 0.96
N TYR A 386 23.62 -6.37 2.17
CA TYR A 386 23.84 -5.56 3.37
C TYR A 386 25.13 -4.72 3.33
N SER A 387 26.15 -5.17 2.60
CA SER A 387 27.38 -4.40 2.41
C SER A 387 27.13 -3.05 1.71
N THR A 388 26.11 -2.95 0.85
CA THR A 388 25.70 -1.68 0.24
C THR A 388 25.22 -0.69 1.29
N LEU A 389 24.43 -1.13 2.27
CA LEU A 389 24.02 -0.28 3.39
C LEU A 389 25.23 0.24 4.18
N GLN A 390 26.26 -0.59 4.37
CA GLN A 390 27.47 -0.16 5.07
C GLN A 390 28.22 0.94 4.31
N LYS A 391 28.23 0.87 2.97
CA LYS A 391 28.75 1.97 2.14
C LYS A 391 27.89 3.22 2.26
N CYS A 392 26.55 3.10 2.22
CA CYS A 392 25.63 4.22 2.43
C CYS A 392 25.91 4.97 3.74
N ALA A 393 26.22 4.24 4.81
CA ALA A 393 26.41 4.80 6.14
C ALA A 393 27.79 5.46 6.32
N ARG A 394 28.80 5.05 5.55
CA ARG A 394 30.21 5.43 5.75
C ARG A 394 30.76 6.35 4.67
N GLU A 395 30.30 6.20 3.44
CA GLU A 395 30.81 6.94 2.28
C GLU A 395 29.98 8.18 2.03
N ASN A 396 30.64 9.32 1.89
CA ASN A 396 30.04 10.58 1.49
C ASN A 396 30.69 11.06 0.18
N GLY A 397 29.90 11.74 -0.66
CA GLY A 397 30.40 12.40 -1.87
C GLY A 397 29.83 11.84 -3.18
N PRO A 398 30.31 12.33 -4.34
CA PRO A 398 29.73 12.03 -5.65
C PRO A 398 29.80 10.56 -6.03
N SER A 399 30.84 9.85 -5.59
CA SER A 399 31.06 8.42 -5.88
C SER A 399 30.39 7.47 -4.88
N ALA A 400 29.77 7.98 -3.82
CA ALA A 400 29.08 7.16 -2.84
C ALA A 400 27.86 6.46 -3.47
N GLU A 401 27.51 5.29 -2.93
CA GLU A 401 26.34 4.52 -3.36
C GLU A 401 25.05 5.39 -3.35
N PRO A 402 24.18 5.26 -4.37
CA PRO A 402 22.99 6.09 -4.49
C PRO A 402 21.89 5.58 -3.55
N CYS A 403 22.03 5.87 -2.27
CA CYS A 403 21.07 5.47 -1.24
C CYS A 403 19.91 6.48 -1.14
N GLY A 404 18.79 6.05 -0.57
CA GLY A 404 17.53 6.79 -0.56
C GLY A 404 16.91 6.86 0.83
N MET A 405 16.34 8.00 1.18
CA MET A 405 15.54 8.13 2.40
C MET A 405 14.08 7.87 2.05
N MET A 406 13.51 6.77 2.56
CA MET A 406 12.09 6.47 2.33
C MET A 406 11.21 7.51 3.03
N GLY A 407 10.13 7.92 2.36
CA GLY A 407 9.17 8.91 2.88
C GLY A 407 9.49 10.34 2.46
N ILE A 408 9.28 11.31 3.34
CA ILE A 408 9.26 12.73 2.96
C ILE A 408 10.55 13.26 2.35
N ASN A 409 11.71 12.66 2.66
CA ASN A 409 13.01 13.08 2.13
C ASN A 409 13.48 12.30 0.89
N ALA A 410 12.60 11.51 0.25
CA ALA A 410 12.95 10.72 -0.93
C ALA A 410 13.41 11.57 -2.13
N ASP A 411 12.80 12.72 -2.34
CA ASP A 411 13.12 13.70 -3.39
C ASP A 411 14.51 14.33 -3.20
N LYS A 412 14.93 14.52 -1.95
CA LYS A 412 16.25 15.04 -1.58
C LYS A 412 17.37 14.01 -1.74
N SER A 413 17.01 12.73 -1.88
CA SER A 413 17.98 11.64 -1.92
C SER A 413 18.44 11.35 -3.35
N ARG A 414 19.61 10.69 -3.48
CA ARG A 414 20.16 10.28 -4.79
C ARG A 414 19.62 8.95 -5.30
N GLY A 415 19.15 8.08 -4.40
CA GLY A 415 18.67 6.76 -4.74
C GLY A 415 17.45 6.76 -5.67
N ARG A 416 17.50 5.92 -6.70
CA ARG A 416 16.48 5.77 -7.74
C ARG A 416 16.29 4.29 -8.06
N GLY A 417 15.16 3.96 -8.68
CA GLY A 417 14.75 2.58 -8.92
C GLY A 417 14.38 1.87 -7.62
N ALA A 418 14.55 0.55 -7.59
CA ALA A 418 14.19 -0.28 -6.44
C ALA A 418 15.21 -0.16 -5.30
N LEU A 419 14.74 0.26 -4.13
CA LEU A 419 15.51 0.37 -2.89
C LEU A 419 14.87 -0.47 -1.79
N TYR A 420 15.72 -1.04 -0.93
CA TYR A 420 15.29 -1.94 0.13
C TYR A 420 15.78 -1.45 1.48
N LEU A 421 15.05 -1.83 2.53
CA LEU A 421 15.36 -1.54 3.93
C LEU A 421 14.59 -2.50 4.83
N VAL A 422 15.00 -2.63 6.08
CA VAL A 422 14.20 -3.28 7.13
C VAL A 422 13.69 -2.27 8.14
N THR A 423 12.53 -2.54 8.73
CA THR A 423 11.89 -1.68 9.74
C THR A 423 11.51 -2.48 10.99
N ARG A 424 11.19 -1.78 12.08
CA ARG A 424 10.70 -2.36 13.33
C ARG A 424 9.22 -2.73 13.22
N ASP A 425 8.75 -3.53 14.17
CA ASP A 425 7.35 -3.96 14.31
C ASP A 425 6.45 -2.94 15.02
N SER A 426 7.03 -1.94 15.66
CA SER A 426 6.37 -0.97 16.52
C SER A 426 6.93 0.43 16.27
N SER A 427 6.14 1.48 16.50
CA SER A 427 6.61 2.86 16.29
C SER A 427 7.56 3.25 17.44
N PRO A 428 8.67 3.97 17.18
CA PRO A 428 9.17 4.38 15.87
C PRO A 428 9.60 3.16 15.02
N PHE A 429 9.10 3.08 13.78
CA PHE A 429 9.34 1.98 12.86
C PHE A 429 10.72 2.06 12.21
N CYS A 430 11.30 3.23 12.09
CA CYS A 430 12.71 3.33 11.71
C CYS A 430 13.58 2.68 12.80
N GLY A 431 14.78 2.25 12.44
CA GLY A 431 15.66 1.59 13.38
C GLY A 431 17.06 1.39 12.83
N ASP A 432 17.96 0.94 13.69
CA ASP A 432 19.29 0.51 13.28
C ASP A 432 19.16 -0.84 12.56
N GLN A 433 19.39 -0.84 11.25
CA GLN A 433 19.29 -2.04 10.44
C GLN A 433 20.50 -2.94 10.72
N LEU A 434 20.24 -4.18 11.09
CA LEU A 434 21.23 -5.18 11.49
C LEU A 434 21.24 -6.36 10.54
N ARG A 435 22.40 -7.02 10.44
CA ARG A 435 22.54 -8.33 9.81
C ARG A 435 22.98 -9.38 10.82
N ALA A 436 22.18 -10.42 10.97
CA ALA A 436 22.55 -11.66 11.64
C ALA A 436 23.32 -12.59 10.69
N THR A 437 24.29 -13.31 11.22
CA THR A 437 24.98 -14.43 10.55
C THR A 437 25.04 -15.59 11.51
N VAL A 438 24.57 -16.75 11.07
CA VAL A 438 24.61 -18.01 11.82
C VAL A 438 25.38 -19.04 11.00
N MET A 439 26.44 -19.59 11.58
CA MET A 439 27.21 -20.70 11.02
C MET A 439 26.75 -22.00 11.65
N VAL A 440 26.20 -22.90 10.85
CA VAL A 440 25.75 -24.22 11.28
C VAL A 440 26.93 -25.18 11.28
N SER A 441 27.14 -25.89 12.39
CA SER A 441 28.21 -26.89 12.51
C SER A 441 28.01 -28.05 11.54
N GLU A 442 29.11 -28.59 11.02
CA GLU A 442 29.15 -29.81 10.20
C GLU A 442 28.51 -31.03 10.87
N LYS A 443 28.40 -31.05 12.21
CA LYS A 443 27.67 -32.10 12.95
C LYS A 443 26.16 -32.04 12.76
N THR A 444 25.62 -30.92 12.29
CA THR A 444 24.19 -30.75 12.09
C THR A 444 23.71 -31.65 10.95
N GLN A 445 22.76 -32.52 11.28
CA GLN A 445 22.12 -33.39 10.31
C GLN A 445 21.21 -32.59 9.37
N ASN A 446 20.96 -33.15 8.20
CA ASN A 446 20.02 -32.60 7.24
C ASN A 446 18.61 -32.52 7.85
N THR A 447 18.10 -31.32 8.02
CA THR A 447 16.79 -31.09 8.64
C THR A 447 16.04 -29.97 7.94
N ARG A 448 14.70 -29.97 8.02
CA ARG A 448 13.84 -28.96 7.39
C ARG A 448 13.01 -28.27 8.46
N GLY A 449 13.12 -26.96 8.54
CA GLY A 449 12.50 -26.19 9.60
C GLY A 449 12.83 -24.71 9.54
N ILE A 450 12.44 -24.01 10.59
CA ILE A 450 12.54 -22.55 10.69
C ILE A 450 13.46 -22.21 11.85
N LEU A 451 14.49 -21.41 11.58
CA LEU A 451 15.36 -20.86 12.60
C LEU A 451 14.93 -19.41 12.92
N HIS A 452 14.60 -19.18 14.19
CA HIS A 452 14.29 -17.87 14.73
C HIS A 452 15.43 -17.40 15.62
N MET A 453 15.72 -16.10 15.57
CA MET A 453 16.66 -15.49 16.50
C MET A 453 16.07 -14.22 17.08
N VAL A 454 16.08 -14.13 18.41
CA VAL A 454 15.63 -12.95 19.16
C VAL A 454 16.84 -12.35 19.83
N LEU A 455 17.21 -11.14 19.43
CA LEU A 455 18.23 -10.34 20.10
C LEU A 455 17.56 -9.56 21.22
N THR A 456 18.06 -9.67 22.46
CA THR A 456 17.56 -8.93 23.61
C THR A 456 18.64 -7.98 24.15
N HIS A 457 18.24 -6.74 24.40
CA HIS A 457 19.08 -5.71 25.00
C HIS A 457 18.23 -4.75 25.84
N GLY A 458 18.52 -4.68 27.14
CA GLY A 458 17.69 -3.94 28.10
C GLY A 458 16.24 -4.44 28.07
N ASN A 459 15.29 -3.52 27.87
CA ASN A 459 13.86 -3.83 27.74
C ASN A 459 13.41 -4.04 26.29
N THR A 460 14.35 -4.12 25.35
CA THR A 460 14.07 -4.14 23.91
C THR A 460 14.43 -5.50 23.34
N SER A 461 13.62 -5.96 22.38
CA SER A 461 13.89 -7.16 21.61
C SER A 461 13.86 -6.84 20.12
N THR A 462 14.71 -7.52 19.37
CA THR A 462 14.77 -7.45 17.91
C THR A 462 14.65 -8.85 17.35
N ASN A 463 13.55 -9.10 16.64
CA ASN A 463 13.25 -10.39 16.06
C ASN A 463 13.87 -10.50 14.67
N PHE A 464 14.79 -11.42 14.49
CA PHE A 464 15.34 -11.77 13.20
C PHE A 464 14.52 -12.91 12.58
N ARG A 465 13.96 -12.64 11.40
CA ARG A 465 13.46 -13.68 10.49
C ARG A 465 14.63 -14.13 9.63
N ILE A 466 15.37 -15.14 10.08
CA ILE A 466 16.46 -15.73 9.29
C ILE A 466 15.83 -16.55 8.17
N HIS A 467 15.91 -16.04 6.94
CA HIS A 467 15.38 -16.71 5.76
C HIS A 467 16.22 -17.94 5.42
N CYS A 468 15.93 -19.05 6.09
CA CYS A 468 15.89 -20.32 5.38
C CYS A 468 14.70 -20.20 4.43
N GLU A 469 14.86 -20.37 3.12
CA GLU A 469 13.69 -20.58 2.25
C GLU A 469 12.83 -21.59 2.99
N PHE A 470 11.60 -21.22 3.37
CA PHE A 470 10.86 -21.66 4.59
C PHE A 470 10.65 -23.19 4.76
N LEU A 471 11.25 -23.98 3.87
CA LEU A 471 11.05 -25.36 3.51
C LEU A 471 12.37 -26.07 3.08
N ASP A 472 13.53 -25.43 3.20
CA ASP A 472 14.78 -26.01 2.74
C ASP A 472 15.49 -26.86 3.80
N VAL A 473 16.35 -27.75 3.30
CA VAL A 473 17.21 -28.58 4.15
C VAL A 473 18.35 -27.72 4.70
N VAL A 474 18.34 -27.45 6.01
CA VAL A 474 19.47 -26.97 6.79
C VAL A 474 20.52 -28.08 6.83
N ARG A 475 21.76 -27.75 6.47
CA ARG A 475 22.90 -28.67 6.44
C ARG A 475 24.07 -28.06 7.20
N GLY A 476 24.89 -28.90 7.82
CA GLY A 476 26.13 -28.46 8.44
C GLY A 476 27.10 -27.79 7.46
N GLY A 477 27.95 -26.91 7.98
CA GLY A 477 28.87 -26.07 7.20
C GLY A 477 28.21 -24.91 6.47
N ARG A 478 26.88 -24.74 6.58
CA ARG A 478 26.12 -23.69 5.89
C ARG A 478 26.12 -22.39 6.71
N LYS A 479 26.28 -21.28 5.99
CA LYS A 479 26.06 -19.92 6.50
C LYS A 479 24.63 -19.47 6.21
N MET A 480 23.96 -18.92 7.23
CA MET A 480 22.63 -18.34 7.12
C MET A 480 22.68 -16.87 7.51
N LEU A 481 21.86 -16.07 6.86
CA LEU A 481 21.80 -14.62 7.04
C LEU A 481 20.36 -14.19 7.35
N GLY A 482 20.22 -13.16 8.18
CA GLY A 482 18.95 -12.53 8.47
C GLY A 482 19.10 -11.02 8.62
N LEU A 483 18.04 -10.28 8.30
CA LEU A 483 17.98 -8.84 8.47
C LEU A 483 16.86 -8.48 9.46
N ALA A 484 17.09 -7.46 10.28
CA ALA A 484 16.09 -6.89 11.17
C ALA A 484 16.45 -5.45 11.52
N ALA A 485 15.51 -4.65 12.01
CA ALA A 485 15.78 -3.33 12.56
C ALA A 485 15.69 -3.38 14.09
N ALA A 486 16.72 -2.91 14.78
CA ALA A 486 16.69 -2.69 16.22
C ALA A 486 16.28 -1.24 16.54
N GLU A 487 15.94 -0.99 17.80
CA GLU A 487 15.66 0.37 18.26
C GLU A 487 16.88 1.28 18.05
N TYR A 488 16.64 2.43 17.43
CA TYR A 488 17.69 3.34 17.00
C TYR A 488 18.52 3.86 18.17
N GLY A 489 19.84 3.81 18.03
CA GLY A 489 20.81 4.34 18.98
C GLY A 489 21.05 3.45 20.19
N THR A 490 20.41 2.28 20.29
CA THR A 490 20.52 1.36 21.43
C THR A 490 21.71 0.41 21.34
N LEU A 491 22.22 0.14 20.14
CA LEU A 491 23.36 -0.75 19.90
C LEU A 491 24.55 0.08 19.43
N LYS A 492 25.45 0.41 20.36
CA LYS A 492 26.71 1.09 20.06
C LYS A 492 27.86 0.44 20.80
N PRO A 493 29.09 0.48 20.26
CA PRO A 493 30.23 -0.15 20.92
C PRO A 493 30.45 0.29 22.37
N ASP A 494 30.36 1.60 22.60
CA ASP A 494 30.62 2.20 23.92
C ASP A 494 29.47 1.99 24.92
N ILE A 495 28.28 1.63 24.42
CA ILE A 495 27.06 1.47 25.22
C ILE A 495 26.78 -0.01 25.49
N THR A 496 27.05 -0.86 24.50
CA THR A 496 26.56 -2.23 24.45
C THR A 496 27.72 -3.17 24.12
N PRO A 497 28.63 -3.46 25.07
CA PRO A 497 29.75 -4.36 24.81
C PRO A 497 29.32 -5.82 24.62
N THR A 498 28.14 -6.17 25.15
CA THR A 498 27.56 -7.52 25.07
C THR A 498 26.07 -7.46 24.82
N VAL A 499 25.55 -8.46 24.10
CA VAL A 499 24.13 -8.62 23.78
C VAL A 499 23.71 -10.08 23.94
N GLN A 500 22.47 -10.31 24.37
CA GLN A 500 21.93 -11.66 24.48
C GLN A 500 21.17 -12.03 23.20
N ALA A 501 21.37 -13.23 22.70
CA ALA A 501 20.59 -13.76 21.59
C ALA A 501 20.03 -15.13 21.97
N THR A 502 18.72 -15.28 21.81
CA THR A 502 18.02 -16.57 21.93
C THR A 502 17.75 -17.07 20.52
N LEU A 503 18.29 -18.24 20.19
CA LEU A 503 18.03 -18.93 18.94
C LEU A 503 17.08 -20.09 19.21
N GLY A 504 16.04 -20.20 18.40
CA GLY A 504 15.06 -21.28 18.46
C GLY A 504 14.91 -21.94 17.09
N TYR A 505 14.84 -23.27 17.05
CA TYR A 505 14.58 -24.02 15.83
C TYR A 505 13.28 -24.81 15.94
N GLN A 506 12.43 -24.66 14.93
CA GLN A 506 11.19 -25.41 14.79
C GLN A 506 11.28 -26.36 13.60
N SER A 507 11.23 -27.67 13.86
CA SER A 507 11.24 -28.70 12.82
C SER A 507 9.88 -28.85 12.15
N LEU A 508 9.85 -28.81 10.80
CA LEU A 508 8.63 -29.05 10.02
C LEU A 508 8.39 -30.53 9.72
N SER A 509 9.43 -31.38 9.77
CA SER A 509 9.27 -32.82 9.61
C SER A 509 8.58 -33.48 10.82
N PHE A 510 8.68 -32.86 12.00
CA PHE A 510 8.04 -33.33 13.23
C PHE A 510 6.52 -33.15 13.21
N GLN A 511 6.02 -32.00 12.72
CA GLN A 511 4.57 -31.71 12.64
C GLN A 511 3.80 -32.71 11.76
N ALA A 512 4.43 -33.23 10.69
CA ALA A 512 3.80 -34.19 9.79
C ALA A 512 3.48 -35.55 10.46
N ILE A 513 4.29 -35.96 11.45
CA ILE A 513 4.13 -37.23 12.17
C ILE A 513 3.01 -37.13 13.21
N THR A 514 2.83 -35.96 13.84
CA THR A 514 1.80 -35.73 14.85
C THR A 514 0.37 -35.57 14.28
N THR A 515 0.21 -35.27 12.98
CA THR A 515 -1.10 -35.07 12.34
C THR A 515 -1.73 -36.33 11.73
N THR A 516 -1.01 -37.46 11.71
CA THR A 516 -1.56 -38.75 11.26
C THR A 516 -2.12 -39.54 12.45
N ALA A 517 -3.43 -39.86 12.39
CA ALA A 517 -4.26 -40.45 13.44
C ALA A 517 -3.70 -41.73 14.13
N PRO A 518 -4.13 -42.03 15.38
CA PRO A 518 -3.74 -43.23 16.09
C PRO A 518 -4.49 -44.43 15.52
N ASN A 519 -3.77 -45.40 14.94
CA ASN A 519 -4.21 -46.79 14.80
C ASN A 519 -3.10 -47.60 14.14
N THR A 520 -2.18 -48.12 14.95
CA THR A 520 -1.66 -49.50 14.89
C THR A 520 -0.61 -49.65 15.99
N GLU A 521 -0.71 -50.74 16.74
CA GLU A 521 0.22 -51.10 17.82
C GLU A 521 1.66 -51.29 17.30
N GLN A 522 2.60 -50.82 18.13
CA GLN A 522 4.01 -51.23 18.21
C GLN A 522 4.94 -50.86 17.06
N ASP A 523 5.43 -49.62 17.10
CA ASP A 523 6.85 -49.33 17.39
C ASP A 523 6.90 -47.99 18.12
N ASP A 524 7.49 -47.97 19.33
CA ASP A 524 7.71 -46.78 20.15
C ASP A 524 8.83 -45.92 19.53
N VAL A 525 8.57 -45.34 18.36
CA VAL A 525 9.46 -44.37 17.74
C VAL A 525 9.08 -43.01 18.32
N THR A 526 9.63 -42.66 19.48
CA THR A 526 9.69 -41.25 19.90
C THR A 526 10.28 -40.46 18.73
N PRO A 527 9.56 -39.52 18.11
CA PRO A 527 10.09 -38.78 16.97
C PRO A 527 11.26 -37.93 17.48
N ILE A 528 12.47 -38.27 17.07
CA ILE A 528 13.68 -37.57 17.51
C ILE A 528 13.69 -36.21 16.82
N SER A 529 13.59 -35.12 17.58
CA SER A 529 13.83 -33.77 17.04
C SER A 529 15.25 -33.71 16.47
N PRO A 530 15.42 -33.29 15.20
CA PRO A 530 16.74 -33.22 14.58
C PRO A 530 17.61 -32.19 15.32
N LYS A 531 18.69 -32.67 15.95
CA LYS A 531 19.64 -31.83 16.68
C LYS A 531 20.35 -30.86 15.75
N ILE A 532 20.27 -29.57 16.08
CA ILE A 532 21.02 -28.51 15.39
C ILE A 532 22.19 -28.06 16.25
N TYR A 533 23.37 -27.97 15.62
CA TYR A 533 24.59 -27.48 16.24
C TYR A 533 25.07 -26.22 15.53
N LEU A 534 25.49 -25.21 16.29
CA LEU A 534 26.00 -23.93 15.78
C LEU A 534 27.49 -23.79 16.11
N ASP A 535 28.26 -23.21 15.19
CA ASP A 535 29.68 -22.89 15.41
C ASP A 535 29.93 -21.40 15.72
N GLN A 536 29.12 -20.53 15.12
CA GLN A 536 29.27 -19.09 15.27
C GLN A 536 27.94 -18.39 15.07
N VAL A 537 27.69 -17.38 15.89
CA VAL A 537 26.58 -16.43 15.69
C VAL A 537 27.17 -15.02 15.76
N SER A 538 26.81 -14.16 14.82
CA SER A 538 27.24 -12.78 14.85
C SER A 538 26.15 -11.83 14.39
N ILE A 539 26.16 -10.62 14.92
CA ILE A 539 25.32 -9.51 14.47
C ILE A 539 26.23 -8.36 14.07
N ALA A 540 25.95 -7.74 12.93
CA ALA A 540 26.67 -6.58 12.44
C ALA A 540 25.72 -5.41 12.20
N ASP A 541 26.19 -4.19 12.47
CA ASP A 541 25.48 -2.96 12.13
C ASP A 541 25.97 -2.34 10.80
N ALA A 542 25.29 -1.27 10.38
CA ALA A 542 25.62 -0.54 9.16
C ALA A 542 26.96 0.20 9.27
N TYR A 543 27.43 0.50 10.48
CA TYR A 543 28.70 1.17 10.73
C TYR A 543 29.87 0.20 10.87
N GLY A 544 29.60 -1.09 10.64
CA GLY A 544 30.48 -2.25 10.66
C GLY A 544 31.10 -2.58 12.02
N ASN A 545 30.39 -2.23 13.08
CA ASN A 545 30.56 -2.89 14.37
C ASN A 545 29.98 -4.30 14.31
N SER A 546 30.52 -5.21 15.11
CA SER A 546 30.00 -6.58 15.19
C SER A 546 30.08 -7.14 16.60
N TRP A 547 29.09 -7.97 16.93
CA TRP A 547 29.02 -8.74 18.15
C TRP A 547 29.00 -10.22 17.78
N ASN A 548 29.89 -11.00 18.36
CA ASN A 548 30.16 -12.38 17.98
C ASN A 548 30.05 -13.30 19.19
N TYR A 549 29.53 -14.49 18.93
CA TYR A 549 29.61 -15.66 19.78
C TYR A 549 30.32 -16.73 18.97
N CYS A 550 31.36 -17.31 19.57
CA CYS A 550 32.23 -18.29 18.96
C CYS A 550 32.18 -19.53 19.85
N GLY A 551 31.40 -20.52 19.45
CA GLY A 551 31.20 -21.73 20.24
C GLY A 551 31.07 -22.91 19.31
N LYS A 552 31.99 -23.86 19.38
CA LYS A 552 31.99 -25.04 18.51
C LYS A 552 30.91 -26.02 18.92
N ASP A 553 30.14 -26.51 17.95
CA ASP A 553 29.11 -27.53 18.18
C ASP A 553 28.10 -27.17 19.30
N THR A 554 27.67 -25.91 19.37
CA THR A 554 26.67 -25.46 20.34
C THR A 554 25.30 -26.04 20.00
N LEU A 555 24.79 -26.95 20.82
CA LEU A 555 23.51 -27.62 20.61
C LEU A 555 22.33 -26.68 20.91
N LEU A 556 21.33 -26.67 20.02
CA LEU A 556 19.97 -26.22 20.33
C LEU A 556 19.23 -27.38 20.96
N GLU A 557 18.70 -27.20 22.18
CA GLU A 557 18.02 -28.26 22.92
C GLU A 557 16.76 -27.72 23.60
N ASP A 558 15.63 -28.42 23.43
CA ASP A 558 14.38 -28.12 24.12
C ASP A 558 14.51 -28.41 25.63
N LYS A 559 14.72 -27.36 26.43
CA LYS A 559 14.80 -27.48 27.88
C LYS A 559 13.43 -27.58 28.57
N ASN A 560 12.34 -27.28 27.86
CA ASN A 560 11.01 -27.06 28.45
C ASN A 560 9.89 -27.92 27.83
N LEU A 561 10.21 -28.89 26.96
CA LEU A 561 9.23 -29.71 26.21
C LEU A 561 8.27 -28.87 25.36
N THR A 562 8.75 -27.75 24.83
CA THR A 562 7.98 -26.75 24.08
C THR A 562 7.95 -26.97 22.56
N TYR A 563 8.49 -28.09 22.07
CA TYR A 563 8.58 -28.44 20.63
C TYR A 563 9.48 -27.49 19.81
N ILE A 564 10.20 -26.58 20.47
CA ILE A 564 11.17 -25.66 19.89
C ILE A 564 12.49 -25.87 20.63
N ASP A 565 13.52 -26.30 19.90
CA ASP A 565 14.87 -26.44 20.46
C ASP A 565 15.51 -25.04 20.58
N GLU A 566 15.89 -24.61 21.78
CA GLU A 566 16.37 -23.25 22.02
C GLU A 566 17.73 -23.16 22.74
N VAL A 567 18.45 -22.07 22.48
CA VAL A 567 19.68 -21.72 23.22
C VAL A 567 19.81 -20.21 23.35
N THR A 568 20.15 -19.75 24.55
CA THR A 568 20.51 -18.35 24.81
C THR A 568 22.02 -18.23 24.91
N ILE A 569 22.59 -17.38 24.08
CA ILE A 569 24.03 -17.11 23.99
C ILE A 569 24.31 -15.62 24.26
N THR A 570 25.52 -15.32 24.70
CA THR A 570 26.00 -13.95 24.85
C THR A 570 26.99 -13.61 23.74
N LEU A 571 26.62 -12.64 22.91
CA LEU A 571 27.43 -12.07 21.85
C LEU A 571 28.29 -10.94 22.43
N LYS A 572 29.57 -10.87 22.06
CA LYS A 572 30.53 -9.85 22.52
C LYS A 572 31.23 -9.17 21.37
N MET A 573 31.71 -7.95 21.54
CA MET A 573 32.47 -7.20 20.52
C MET A 573 33.90 -7.71 20.25
N SER A 574 34.18 -8.98 20.52
CA SER A 574 35.45 -9.62 20.19
C SER A 574 35.35 -10.33 18.84
N SER A 575 36.43 -10.35 18.06
CA SER A 575 36.55 -11.27 16.93
C SER A 575 36.67 -12.71 17.43
N CYS A 576 36.09 -13.67 16.70
CA CYS A 576 36.43 -15.07 16.92
C CYS A 576 37.91 -15.27 16.60
N SER A 577 38.68 -15.80 17.55
CA SER A 577 40.04 -16.25 17.26
C SER A 577 39.97 -17.44 16.29
N PRO A 578 40.80 -17.46 15.24
CA PRO A 578 40.79 -18.52 14.23
C PRO A 578 41.12 -19.90 14.78
#